data_AF-A0A452GRM5-F1
#
_entry.id   AF-A0A452GRM5-F1
#
_cell.length_a   1.000
_cell.length_b   1.000
_cell.length_c   1.000
_cell.angle_alpha   90.00
_cell.angle_beta   90.00
_cell.angle_gamma   90.00
#
_symmetry.space_group_name_H-M   'P 1'
#
loop_
_entity.id
_entity.type
_entity.pdbx_description
1 polymer ?
#
loop_
_entity_poly.entity_id
_entity_poly.type
_entity_poly.pdbx_seq_one_letter_code
_entity_poly.pdbx_strand_id
1 'polypeptide(L)'
;MMNCELLATCSALGYLEGDVYHKEPDCLESVKDLIRYLRYEDETRDVRQQLGAAQILQNDLLPLITQYLQDKLLFDAVVRLMVNLTQPALLCFGKVPRDPGSRHCFLQVVSYLQAYKEAFASAKVFGVLSEKLYDLLQLDWEQRQEEDNLLVERILLLVRNVLHIPTDPEEDKSVDDDASTHDRVLWAIHVSGMDDLLKFLASSSAEQQWSLHVLEIISLMFRDQVSPGGEQGARDRRLAGLIHIQGGKRCMLVWGGRTYSSQLCQGAGGRHLCAWGCWCLSKRPSTEPLAAGLATPPTRGLSRAQGLHPAPQPGRVVPAGIRCPSSSSPPSPRPVEQC
;
A
#
# COMPACT_ATOMS: atom_id res chain seq x y z
N MET A 1 27.61 10.25 -7.43
CA MET A 1 28.33 9.67 -6.29
C MET A 1 27.26 9.33 -5.26
N MET A 2 27.11 8.07 -4.88
CA MET A 2 26.04 7.66 -3.95
C MET A 2 26.31 8.32 -2.59
N ASN A 3 25.27 8.83 -1.94
CA ASN A 3 25.40 9.43 -0.62
C ASN A 3 25.88 8.34 0.35
N CYS A 4 27.02 8.54 1.01
CA CYS A 4 27.63 7.55 1.89
C CYS A 4 26.68 7.11 3.02
N GLU A 5 25.82 8.00 3.49
CA GLU A 5 24.79 7.69 4.48
C GLU A 5 23.76 6.71 3.92
N LEU A 6 23.25 6.96 2.71
CA LEU A 6 22.28 6.09 2.04
C LEU A 6 22.84 4.68 1.83
N LEU A 7 24.10 4.58 1.39
CA LEU A 7 24.81 3.30 1.22
C LEU A 7 24.92 2.52 2.53
N ALA A 8 25.30 3.19 3.61
CA ALA A 8 25.41 2.58 4.92
C ALA A 8 24.04 2.07 5.40
N THR A 9 22.97 2.86 5.21
CA THR A 9 21.60 2.44 5.55
C THR A 9 21.14 1.24 4.72
N CYS A 10 21.47 1.18 3.42
CA CYS A 10 21.14 0.02 2.58
C CYS A 10 21.87 -1.24 3.08
N SER A 11 23.15 -1.11 3.41
CA SER A 11 23.96 -2.23 3.92
C SER A 11 23.49 -2.73 5.30
N ALA A 12 22.84 -1.86 6.07
CA ALA A 12 22.26 -2.19 7.38
C ALA A 12 20.86 -2.83 7.29
N LEU A 13 20.37 -3.17 6.09
CA LEU A 13 19.14 -3.95 5.92
C LEU A 13 19.38 -5.44 6.20
N GLY A 14 20.47 -5.99 5.69
CA GLY A 14 20.75 -7.43 5.72
C GLY A 14 21.53 -7.90 4.50
N TYR A 15 21.57 -9.22 4.33
CA TYR A 15 22.18 -9.88 3.17
C TYR A 15 21.49 -11.22 2.89
N LEU A 16 21.62 -11.68 1.65
CA LEU A 16 21.12 -12.99 1.23
C LEU A 16 22.26 -14.02 1.24
N GLU A 17 22.12 -15.09 2.01
CA GLU A 17 23.02 -16.24 2.00
C GLU A 17 22.25 -17.46 1.46
N GLY A 18 22.50 -17.79 0.18
CA GLY A 18 21.69 -18.77 -0.53
C GLY A 18 20.25 -18.28 -0.72
N ASP A 19 19.28 -19.03 -0.19
CA ASP A 19 17.85 -18.67 -0.24
C ASP A 19 17.34 -17.99 1.05
N VAL A 20 18.22 -17.83 2.06
CA VAL A 20 17.86 -17.27 3.36
C VAL A 20 18.36 -15.85 3.46
N TYR A 21 17.45 -14.92 3.74
CA TYR A 21 17.79 -13.53 3.98
C TYR A 21 18.06 -13.33 5.46
N HIS A 22 19.22 -12.78 5.79
CA HIS A 22 19.66 -12.47 7.14
C HIS A 22 19.50 -10.97 7.38
N LYS A 23 18.44 -10.57 8.08
CA LYS A 23 18.26 -9.16 8.46
C LYS A 23 19.21 -8.75 9.58
N GLU A 24 19.72 -7.51 9.50
CA GLU A 24 20.50 -6.91 10.59
C GLU A 24 19.58 -6.48 11.76
N PRO A 25 20.13 -6.30 12.99
CA PRO A 25 19.34 -5.91 14.16
C PRO A 25 18.54 -4.62 14.00
N ASP A 26 19.12 -3.63 13.31
CA ASP A 26 18.53 -2.29 13.11
C ASP A 26 17.80 -2.17 11.76
N CYS A 27 17.42 -3.29 11.14
CA CYS A 27 16.76 -3.32 9.83
C CYS A 27 15.48 -2.45 9.79
N LEU A 28 14.64 -2.49 10.83
CA LEU A 28 13.42 -1.67 10.89
C LEU A 28 13.73 -0.16 10.87
N GLU A 29 14.74 0.28 11.61
CA GLU A 29 15.12 1.69 11.63
C GLU A 29 15.75 2.10 10.30
N SER A 30 16.54 1.23 9.69
CA SER A 30 17.10 1.44 8.35
C SER A 30 16.00 1.61 7.30
N VAL A 31 14.96 0.76 7.30
CA VAL A 31 13.80 0.93 6.41
C VAL A 31 13.08 2.26 6.66
N LYS A 32 12.92 2.68 7.93
CA LYS A 32 12.32 3.98 8.25
C LYS A 32 13.19 5.14 7.76
N ASP A 33 14.52 5.03 7.85
CA ASP A 33 15.45 6.03 7.33
C ASP A 33 15.39 6.14 5.81
N LEU A 34 15.31 5.02 5.08
CA LEU A 34 15.11 5.04 3.62
C LEU A 34 13.83 5.80 3.23
N ILE A 35 12.73 5.60 3.98
CA ILE A 35 11.49 6.35 3.78
C ILE A 35 11.67 7.84 4.09
N ARG A 36 12.46 8.19 5.11
CA ARG A 36 12.80 9.59 5.42
C ARG A 36 13.62 10.20 4.29
N TYR A 37 14.61 9.50 3.74
CA TYR A 37 15.42 10.00 2.62
C TYR A 37 14.56 10.26 1.37
N LEU A 38 13.64 9.35 1.02
CA LEU A 38 12.73 9.56 -0.12
C LEU A 38 11.80 10.77 0.05
N ARG A 39 11.49 11.19 1.28
CA ARG A 39 10.68 12.39 1.54
C ARG A 39 11.42 13.69 1.19
N TYR A 40 12.74 13.68 1.26
CA TYR A 40 13.61 14.85 1.09
C TYR A 40 14.54 14.73 -0.12
N GLU A 41 14.24 13.83 -1.06
CA GLU A 41 15.02 13.69 -2.30
C GLU A 41 14.95 14.96 -3.15
N ASP A 42 16.00 15.21 -3.92
CA ASP A 42 16.11 16.42 -4.72
C ASP A 42 15.22 16.38 -5.98
N GLU A 43 15.31 17.42 -6.82
CA GLU A 43 14.54 17.52 -8.07
C GLU A 43 14.93 16.44 -9.09
N THR A 44 16.14 15.89 -8.98
CA THR A 44 16.61 14.79 -9.81
C THR A 44 16.07 13.44 -9.35
N ARG A 45 15.50 13.37 -8.14
CA ARG A 45 15.06 12.12 -7.50
C ARG A 45 16.25 11.20 -7.24
N ASP A 46 17.32 11.79 -6.72
CA ASP A 46 18.61 11.16 -6.47
C ASP A 46 18.51 9.92 -5.57
N VAL A 47 17.70 9.97 -4.51
CA VAL A 47 17.56 8.86 -3.56
C VAL A 47 16.93 7.64 -4.22
N ARG A 48 15.78 7.78 -4.89
CA ARG A 48 15.14 6.64 -5.55
C ARG A 48 15.98 6.07 -6.68
N GLN A 49 16.75 6.92 -7.38
CA GLN A 49 17.67 6.45 -8.41
C GLN A 49 18.80 5.59 -7.81
N GLN A 50 19.35 5.99 -6.68
CA GLN A 50 20.39 5.24 -5.98
C GLN A 50 19.84 3.91 -5.44
N LEU A 51 18.64 3.90 -4.86
CA LEU A 51 17.98 2.68 -4.39
C LEU A 51 17.64 1.72 -5.54
N GLY A 52 17.22 2.25 -6.69
CA GLY A 52 16.98 1.46 -7.90
C GLY A 52 18.26 0.88 -8.49
N ALA A 53 19.34 1.67 -8.54
CA ALA A 53 20.65 1.22 -9.00
C ALA A 53 21.21 0.08 -8.12
N ALA A 54 20.98 0.16 -6.80
CA ALA A 54 21.38 -0.86 -5.84
C ALA A 54 20.40 -2.05 -5.77
N GLN A 55 19.29 -2.02 -6.53
CA GLN A 55 18.26 -3.06 -6.55
C GLN A 55 17.72 -3.43 -5.15
N ILE A 56 17.58 -2.44 -4.28
CA ILE A 56 17.16 -2.65 -2.87
C ILE A 56 15.80 -3.34 -2.78
N LEU A 57 14.88 -3.02 -3.70
CA LEU A 57 13.57 -3.66 -3.73
C LEU A 57 13.70 -5.17 -3.96
N GLN A 58 14.49 -5.56 -4.95
CA GLN A 58 14.66 -6.96 -5.36
C GLN A 58 15.48 -7.77 -4.37
N ASN A 59 16.59 -7.20 -3.90
CA ASN A 59 17.59 -7.91 -3.10
C ASN A 59 17.28 -7.92 -1.60
N ASP A 60 16.53 -6.92 -1.10
CA ASP A 60 16.28 -6.76 0.33
C ASP A 60 14.79 -6.75 0.65
N LEU A 61 14.00 -5.86 0.02
CA LEU A 61 12.60 -5.66 0.43
C LEU A 61 11.70 -6.86 0.14
N LEU A 62 11.83 -7.49 -1.03
CA LEU A 62 11.07 -8.70 -1.38
C LEU A 62 11.43 -9.90 -0.48
N PRO A 63 12.72 -10.21 -0.22
CA PRO A 63 13.08 -11.21 0.79
C PRO A 63 12.54 -10.87 2.19
N LEU A 64 12.61 -9.61 2.62
CA LEU A 64 12.11 -9.19 3.93
C LEU A 64 10.61 -9.49 4.09
N ILE A 65 9.76 -9.09 3.14
CA ILE A 65 8.33 -9.38 3.25
C ILE A 65 8.01 -10.86 3.12
N THR A 66 8.82 -11.64 2.39
CA THR A 66 8.55 -13.06 2.17
C THR A 66 9.13 -14.00 3.23
N GLN A 67 10.11 -13.56 4.01
CA GLN A 67 10.76 -14.39 5.04
C GLN A 67 10.48 -13.94 6.47
N TYR A 68 10.09 -12.67 6.69
CA TYR A 68 9.86 -12.10 8.02
C TYR A 68 8.41 -11.64 8.26
N LEU A 69 7.41 -12.37 7.75
CA LEU A 69 5.98 -12.02 7.84
C LEU A 69 5.45 -11.84 9.27
N GLN A 70 6.13 -12.42 10.26
CA GLN A 70 5.72 -12.35 11.67
C GLN A 70 6.12 -11.04 12.34
N ASP A 71 7.10 -10.33 11.78
CA ASP A 71 7.52 -9.01 12.24
C ASP A 71 6.59 -7.94 11.63
N LYS A 72 5.44 -7.73 12.27
CA LYS A 72 4.38 -6.85 11.75
C LYS A 72 4.85 -5.42 11.50
N LEU A 73 5.69 -4.87 12.38
CA LEU A 73 6.20 -3.51 12.25
C LEU A 73 7.17 -3.38 11.08
N LEU A 74 8.04 -4.37 10.90
CA LEU A 74 8.92 -4.42 9.74
C LEU A 74 8.15 -4.61 8.45
N PHE A 75 7.17 -5.52 8.42
CA PHE A 75 6.32 -5.75 7.25
C PHE A 75 5.61 -4.46 6.81
N ASP A 76 4.96 -3.74 7.74
CA ASP A 76 4.30 -2.47 7.42
C ASP A 76 5.28 -1.42 6.88
N ALA A 77 6.44 -1.28 7.53
CA ALA A 77 7.47 -0.34 7.09
C ALA A 77 7.99 -0.67 5.69
N VAL A 78 8.23 -1.95 5.38
CA VAL A 78 8.73 -2.40 4.08
C VAL A 78 7.67 -2.22 3.00
N VAL A 79 6.41 -2.57 3.26
CA VAL A 79 5.29 -2.29 2.33
C VAL A 79 5.17 -0.79 2.05
N ARG A 80 5.26 0.06 3.08
CA ARG A 80 5.25 1.52 2.92
C ARG A 80 6.40 2.03 2.05
N LEU A 81 7.61 1.46 2.19
CA LEU A 81 8.75 1.79 1.35
C LEU A 81 8.51 1.34 -0.12
N MET A 82 8.02 0.12 -0.33
CA MET A 82 7.71 -0.39 -1.67
C MET A 82 6.63 0.43 -2.37
N VAL A 83 5.59 0.88 -1.68
CA VAL A 83 4.56 1.79 -2.24
C VAL A 83 5.19 3.10 -2.72
N ASN A 84 6.15 3.68 -1.97
CA ASN A 84 6.85 4.90 -2.38
C ASN A 84 7.76 4.68 -3.60
N LEU A 85 8.53 3.60 -3.58
CA LEU A 85 9.45 3.25 -4.68
C LEU A 85 8.71 2.91 -5.99
N THR A 86 7.51 2.34 -5.89
CA THR A 86 6.67 1.96 -7.05
C THR A 86 5.74 3.09 -7.53
N GLN A 87 5.83 4.29 -6.96
CA GLN A 87 5.01 5.41 -7.38
C GLN A 87 5.27 5.75 -8.87
N PRO A 88 4.22 6.02 -9.68
CA PRO A 88 4.39 6.39 -11.07
C PRO A 88 5.36 7.57 -11.23
N ALA A 89 6.33 7.44 -12.14
CA ALA A 89 7.35 8.48 -12.38
C ALA A 89 6.73 9.85 -12.67
N LEU A 90 5.56 9.89 -13.31
CA LEU A 90 4.82 11.13 -13.56
C LEU A 90 4.46 11.86 -12.25
N LEU A 91 4.13 11.14 -11.18
CA LEU A 91 3.87 11.74 -9.87
C LEU A 91 5.16 12.17 -9.17
N CYS A 92 6.27 11.49 -9.43
CA CYS A 92 7.58 11.88 -8.90
C CYS A 92 8.06 13.19 -9.53
N PHE A 93 7.90 13.38 -10.84
CA PHE A 93 8.39 14.57 -11.55
C PHE A 93 7.31 15.63 -11.82
N GLY A 94 6.04 15.34 -11.50
CA GLY A 94 4.86 16.17 -11.77
C GLY A 94 4.44 16.25 -13.24
N LYS A 95 5.40 16.17 -14.17
CA LYS A 95 5.21 16.11 -15.63
C LYS A 95 6.40 15.42 -16.28
N VAL A 96 6.26 15.01 -17.54
CA VAL A 96 7.40 14.53 -18.33
C VAL A 96 8.36 15.71 -18.59
N PRO A 97 9.63 15.64 -18.14
CA PRO A 97 10.58 16.72 -18.33
C PRO A 97 10.95 16.91 -19.81
N ARG A 98 11.27 18.17 -20.17
CA ARG A 98 11.67 18.55 -21.54
C ARG A 98 13.16 18.77 -21.66
N ASP A 99 13.80 19.22 -20.58
CA ASP A 99 15.24 19.39 -20.54
C ASP A 99 15.94 18.02 -20.55
N PRO A 100 17.08 17.88 -21.26
CA PRO A 100 17.73 16.58 -21.42
C PRO A 100 18.16 15.92 -20.10
N GLY A 101 18.64 16.71 -19.13
CA GLY A 101 19.14 16.20 -17.85
C GLY A 101 18.05 15.59 -16.98
N SER A 102 16.97 16.33 -16.72
CA SER A 102 15.84 15.83 -15.93
C SER A 102 15.08 14.75 -16.70
N ARG A 103 15.05 14.81 -18.05
CA ARG A 103 14.47 13.74 -18.86
C ARG A 103 15.26 12.44 -18.73
N HIS A 104 16.59 12.50 -18.65
CA HIS A 104 17.41 11.33 -18.37
C HIS A 104 17.06 10.72 -17.00
N CYS A 105 16.99 11.53 -15.96
CA CYS A 105 16.58 11.11 -14.61
C CYS A 105 15.18 10.47 -14.62
N PHE A 106 14.23 11.09 -15.32
CA PHE A 106 12.87 10.55 -15.47
C PHE A 106 12.86 9.16 -16.11
N LEU A 107 13.56 8.99 -17.24
CA LEU A 107 13.64 7.71 -17.94
C LEU A 107 14.36 6.65 -17.09
N GLN A 108 15.37 7.05 -16.33
CA GLN A 108 16.07 6.15 -15.41
C GLN A 108 15.16 5.67 -14.27
N VAL A 109 14.30 6.55 -13.71
CA VAL A 109 13.28 6.12 -12.74
C VAL A 109 12.27 5.17 -13.39
N VAL A 110 11.87 5.42 -14.63
CA VAL A 110 10.97 4.51 -15.37
C VAL A 110 11.61 3.13 -15.56
N SER A 111 12.90 3.04 -15.90
CA SER A 111 13.58 1.75 -16.04
C SER A 111 13.66 0.98 -14.72
N TYR A 112 13.87 1.65 -13.59
CA TYR A 112 13.82 0.98 -12.29
C TYR A 112 12.40 0.50 -11.95
N LEU A 113 11.37 1.28 -12.26
CA LEU A 113 9.99 0.84 -12.10
C LEU A 113 9.70 -0.42 -12.94
N GLN A 114 10.16 -0.48 -14.19
CA GLN A 114 10.02 -1.67 -15.04
C GLN A 114 10.69 -2.90 -14.41
N ALA A 115 11.94 -2.75 -13.92
CA ALA A 115 12.63 -3.82 -13.20
C ALA A 115 11.92 -4.24 -11.91
N TYR A 116 11.26 -3.32 -11.20
CA TYR A 116 10.42 -3.67 -10.05
C TYR A 116 9.18 -4.47 -10.49
N LYS A 117 8.52 -4.09 -11.59
CA LYS A 117 7.36 -4.82 -12.13
C LYS A 117 7.71 -6.27 -12.46
N GLU A 118 8.85 -6.49 -13.09
CA GLU A 118 9.39 -7.84 -13.36
C GLU A 118 9.61 -8.61 -12.05
N ALA A 119 10.23 -8.00 -11.04
CA ALA A 119 10.44 -8.65 -9.75
C ALA A 119 9.12 -8.99 -9.01
N PHE A 120 8.06 -8.22 -9.24
CA PHE A 120 6.72 -8.50 -8.74
C PHE A 120 5.98 -9.59 -9.52
N ALA A 121 6.47 -10.04 -10.67
CA ALA A 121 5.91 -11.19 -11.41
C ALA A 121 6.21 -12.53 -10.71
N SER A 122 5.86 -12.61 -9.42
CA SER A 122 6.18 -13.70 -8.50
C SER A 122 4.94 -14.07 -7.70
N ALA A 123 4.48 -15.32 -7.90
CA ALA A 123 3.36 -15.87 -7.13
C ALA A 123 3.67 -15.91 -5.62
N LYS A 124 4.95 -16.06 -5.22
CA LYS A 124 5.36 -16.03 -3.81
C LYS A 124 5.11 -14.65 -3.19
N VAL A 125 5.49 -13.57 -3.88
CA VAL A 125 5.29 -12.20 -3.39
C VAL A 125 3.81 -11.88 -3.29
N PHE A 126 3.05 -12.14 -4.35
CA PHE A 126 1.61 -11.91 -4.35
C PHE A 126 0.85 -12.82 -3.36
N GLY A 127 1.33 -14.04 -3.10
CA GLY A 127 0.81 -14.96 -2.10
C GLY A 127 0.91 -14.40 -0.69
N VAL A 128 2.06 -13.82 -0.34
CA VAL A 128 2.24 -13.16 0.96
C VAL A 128 1.32 -11.94 1.11
N LEU A 129 1.20 -11.13 0.05
CA LEU A 129 0.32 -9.97 0.06
C LEU A 129 -1.16 -10.35 0.15
N SER A 130 -1.58 -11.42 -0.55
CA SER A 130 -2.96 -11.91 -0.50
C SER A 130 -3.29 -12.54 0.85
N GLU A 131 -2.39 -13.34 1.43
CA GLU A 131 -2.56 -13.90 2.78
C GLU A 131 -2.74 -12.78 3.82
N LYS A 132 -1.87 -11.75 3.79
CA LYS A 132 -2.01 -10.61 4.72
C LYS A 132 -3.27 -9.80 4.49
N LEU A 133 -3.67 -9.57 3.25
CA LEU A 133 -4.92 -8.90 2.95
C LEU A 133 -6.12 -9.73 3.42
N TYR A 134 -6.10 -11.04 3.20
CA TYR A 134 -7.14 -11.97 3.67
C TYR A 134 -7.28 -11.92 5.20
N ASP A 135 -6.18 -12.02 5.94
CA ASP A 135 -6.18 -11.96 7.42
C ASP A 135 -6.83 -10.67 7.93
N LEU A 136 -6.51 -9.53 7.32
CA LEU A 136 -7.10 -8.24 7.67
C LEU A 136 -8.60 -8.20 7.33
N LEU A 137 -8.99 -8.76 6.18
CA LEU A 137 -10.38 -8.78 5.73
C LEU A 137 -11.27 -9.76 6.51
N GLN A 138 -10.68 -10.75 7.19
CA GLN A 138 -11.41 -11.64 8.11
C GLN A 138 -11.87 -10.91 9.39
N LEU A 139 -11.21 -9.81 9.76
CA LEU A 139 -11.68 -8.97 10.86
C LEU A 139 -12.96 -8.25 10.44
N ASP A 140 -13.93 -8.19 11.35
CA ASP A 140 -15.11 -7.33 11.17
C ASP A 140 -14.64 -5.89 10.98
N TRP A 141 -15.30 -5.16 10.07
CA TRP A 141 -14.91 -3.79 9.73
C TRP A 141 -14.90 -2.85 10.95
N GLU A 142 -15.73 -3.11 11.97
CA GLU A 142 -15.77 -2.36 13.24
C GLU A 142 -14.60 -2.68 14.18
N GLN A 143 -13.98 -3.86 14.03
CA GLN A 143 -12.88 -4.33 14.87
C GLN A 143 -11.51 -3.91 14.33
N ARG A 144 -11.42 -3.61 13.03
CA ARG A 144 -10.18 -3.15 12.38
C ARG A 144 -9.74 -1.81 12.95
N GLN A 145 -8.50 -1.76 13.41
CA GLN A 145 -7.88 -0.53 13.87
C GLN A 145 -7.51 0.35 12.68
N GLU A 146 -7.15 1.62 12.94
CA GLU A 146 -6.66 2.53 11.91
C GLU A 146 -5.43 1.95 11.19
N GLU A 147 -4.52 1.33 11.93
CA GLU A 147 -3.31 0.69 11.39
C GLU A 147 -3.66 -0.47 10.43
N ASP A 148 -4.70 -1.25 10.73
CA ASP A 148 -5.16 -2.35 9.87
C ASP A 148 -5.71 -1.80 8.54
N ASN A 149 -6.53 -0.75 8.61
CA ASN A 149 -7.08 -0.09 7.42
C ASN A 149 -5.98 0.55 6.57
N LEU A 150 -4.98 1.19 7.19
CA LEU A 150 -3.83 1.75 6.50
C LEU A 150 -3.01 0.67 5.80
N LEU A 151 -2.87 -0.51 6.40
CA LEU A 151 -2.17 -1.63 5.77
C LEU A 151 -2.95 -2.20 4.58
N VAL A 152 -4.28 -2.34 4.70
CA VAL A 152 -5.16 -2.71 3.56
C VAL A 152 -4.97 -1.73 2.41
N GLU A 153 -5.07 -0.43 2.68
CA GLU A 153 -4.89 0.62 1.68
C GLU A 153 -3.51 0.53 1.01
N ARG A 154 -2.45 0.35 1.79
CA ARG A 154 -1.08 0.24 1.26
C ARG A 154 -0.88 -0.99 0.38
N ILE A 155 -1.47 -2.14 0.74
CA ILE A 155 -1.42 -3.34 -0.11
C ILE A 155 -2.11 -3.05 -1.44
N LEU A 156 -3.32 -2.48 -1.42
CA LEU A 156 -4.04 -2.14 -2.65
C LEU A 156 -3.29 -1.12 -3.51
N LEU A 157 -2.70 -0.09 -2.89
CA LEU A 157 -1.86 0.89 -3.58
C LEU A 157 -0.62 0.27 -4.20
N LEU A 158 0.02 -0.70 -3.52
CA LEU A 158 1.17 -1.41 -4.06
C LEU A 158 0.77 -2.21 -5.30
N VAL A 159 -0.31 -2.97 -5.24
CA VAL A 159 -0.84 -3.73 -6.38
C VAL A 159 -1.18 -2.79 -7.55
N ARG A 160 -1.88 -1.69 -7.27
CA ARG A 160 -2.22 -0.66 -8.26
C ARG A 160 -0.97 -0.07 -8.90
N ASN A 161 0.02 0.31 -8.10
CA ASN A 161 1.30 0.84 -8.59
C ASN A 161 2.00 -0.14 -9.53
N VAL A 162 2.15 -1.41 -9.13
CA VAL A 162 2.80 -2.45 -9.93
C VAL A 162 2.10 -2.63 -11.28
N LEU A 163 0.77 -2.72 -11.28
CA LEU A 163 -0.01 -2.83 -12.51
C LEU A 163 0.11 -1.58 -13.40
N HIS A 164 0.18 -0.39 -12.80
CA HIS A 164 0.30 0.89 -13.51
C HIS A 164 1.63 1.03 -14.27
N ILE A 165 2.72 0.40 -13.80
CA ILE A 165 4.04 0.52 -14.45
C ILE A 165 3.93 0.14 -15.94
N PRO A 166 4.43 0.99 -16.86
CA PRO A 166 4.43 0.68 -18.29
C PRO A 166 5.35 -0.51 -18.57
N THR A 167 5.01 -1.34 -19.55
CA THR A 167 5.92 -2.38 -20.06
C THR A 167 7.04 -1.74 -20.88
N ASP A 168 8.18 -2.41 -20.99
CA ASP A 168 9.25 -1.95 -21.89
C ASP A 168 8.88 -2.32 -23.34
N PRO A 169 8.76 -1.36 -24.26
CA PRO A 169 8.46 -1.65 -25.67
C PRO A 169 9.55 -2.48 -26.38
N GLU A 170 10.75 -2.62 -25.81
CA GLU A 170 11.79 -3.51 -26.34
C GLU A 170 11.64 -4.97 -25.84
N GLU A 171 10.99 -5.21 -24.68
CA GLU A 171 10.68 -6.58 -24.20
C GLU A 171 9.70 -7.30 -25.14
N ASP A 172 8.70 -6.58 -25.66
CA ASP A 172 7.68 -7.12 -26.59
C ASP A 172 8.27 -7.59 -27.95
N LYS A 173 9.57 -7.38 -28.18
CA LYS A 173 10.28 -7.82 -29.39
C LYS A 173 11.08 -9.10 -29.19
N SER A 174 11.20 -9.62 -27.97
CA SER A 174 11.85 -10.90 -27.74
C SER A 174 10.96 -12.01 -28.31
N VAL A 175 11.47 -12.75 -29.29
CA VAL A 175 10.70 -13.77 -30.03
C VAL A 175 10.54 -15.07 -29.22
N ASP A 176 11.06 -15.10 -27.99
CA ASP A 176 11.22 -16.28 -27.15
C ASP A 176 10.42 -16.23 -25.82
N ASP A 177 9.87 -15.07 -25.41
CA ASP A 177 9.00 -14.97 -24.23
C ASP A 177 7.53 -14.94 -24.65
N ASP A 178 6.82 -16.05 -24.43
CA ASP A 178 5.42 -16.24 -24.85
C ASP A 178 4.42 -15.36 -24.08
N ALA A 179 4.84 -14.63 -23.04
CA ALA A 179 3.97 -13.79 -22.21
C ALA A 179 4.64 -12.46 -21.81
N SER A 180 3.91 -11.36 -21.93
CA SER A 180 4.41 -10.05 -21.51
C SER A 180 4.66 -10.00 -19.99
N THR A 181 5.52 -9.09 -19.52
CA THR A 181 5.71 -8.83 -18.08
C THR A 181 4.38 -8.51 -17.37
N HIS A 182 3.44 -7.85 -18.06
CA HIS A 182 2.12 -7.60 -17.52
C HIS A 182 1.33 -8.91 -17.31
N ASP A 183 1.33 -9.82 -18.28
CA ASP A 183 0.65 -11.11 -18.17
C ASP A 183 1.23 -11.99 -17.06
N ARG A 184 2.55 -11.97 -16.87
CA ARG A 184 3.20 -12.67 -15.75
C ARG A 184 2.76 -12.13 -14.39
N VAL A 185 2.57 -10.81 -14.26
CA VAL A 185 1.99 -10.19 -13.05
C VAL A 185 0.52 -10.61 -12.87
N LEU A 186 -0.29 -10.61 -13.94
CA LEU A 186 -1.68 -11.06 -13.87
C LEU A 186 -1.78 -12.53 -13.44
N TRP A 187 -0.91 -13.37 -13.97
CA TRP A 187 -0.80 -14.76 -13.56
C TRP A 187 -0.45 -14.89 -12.08
N ALA A 188 0.52 -14.11 -11.58
CA ALA A 188 0.88 -14.11 -10.16
C ALA A 188 -0.29 -13.66 -9.25
N ILE A 189 -1.06 -12.64 -9.66
CA ILE A 189 -2.28 -12.18 -8.98
C ILE A 189 -3.34 -13.28 -8.92
N HIS A 190 -3.53 -14.01 -10.03
CA HIS A 190 -4.52 -15.08 -10.09
C HIS A 190 -4.12 -16.28 -9.24
N VAL A 191 -2.89 -16.78 -9.36
CA VAL A 191 -2.42 -17.95 -8.62
C VAL A 191 -2.35 -17.67 -7.11
N SER A 192 -2.14 -16.43 -6.69
CA SER A 192 -2.14 -16.07 -5.27
C SER A 192 -3.53 -15.92 -4.65
N GLY A 193 -4.61 -15.97 -5.45
CA GLY A 193 -5.98 -15.68 -5.01
C GLY A 193 -6.24 -14.19 -4.73
N MET A 194 -5.33 -13.28 -5.12
CA MET A 194 -5.53 -11.84 -4.97
C MET A 194 -6.72 -11.35 -5.79
N ASP A 195 -7.00 -11.96 -6.96
CA ASP A 195 -8.16 -11.62 -7.79
C ASP A 195 -9.49 -11.92 -7.09
N ASP A 196 -9.58 -13.00 -6.31
CA ASP A 196 -10.78 -13.31 -5.52
C ASP A 196 -11.00 -12.32 -4.37
N LEU A 197 -9.93 -11.85 -3.73
CA LEU A 197 -10.01 -10.77 -2.74
C LEU A 197 -10.49 -9.46 -3.36
N LEU A 198 -10.00 -9.12 -4.56
CA LEU A 198 -10.46 -7.95 -5.30
C LEU A 198 -11.95 -8.06 -5.70
N LYS A 199 -12.40 -9.25 -6.12
CA LYS A 199 -13.84 -9.52 -6.39
C LYS A 199 -14.69 -9.36 -5.13
N PHE A 200 -14.21 -9.85 -3.99
CA PHE A 200 -14.88 -9.66 -2.70
C PHE A 200 -15.00 -8.17 -2.35
N LEU A 201 -13.90 -7.42 -2.41
CA LEU A 201 -13.89 -5.98 -2.15
C LEU A 201 -14.82 -5.20 -3.09
N ALA A 202 -14.89 -5.58 -4.37
CA ALA A 202 -15.78 -4.96 -5.35
C ALA A 202 -17.28 -5.20 -5.09
N SER A 203 -17.63 -6.30 -4.41
CA SER A 203 -19.01 -6.74 -4.21
C SER A 203 -19.55 -6.50 -2.80
N SER A 204 -18.68 -6.27 -1.82
CA SER A 204 -19.05 -6.02 -0.43
C SER A 204 -19.44 -4.57 -0.18
N SER A 205 -20.66 -4.34 0.32
CA SER A 205 -21.09 -3.00 0.73
C SER A 205 -20.35 -2.48 1.96
N ALA A 206 -19.80 -3.36 2.80
CA ALA A 206 -19.01 -2.98 3.97
C ALA A 206 -17.62 -2.44 3.58
N GLU A 207 -17.12 -2.77 2.39
CA GLU A 207 -15.77 -2.44 1.92
C GLU A 207 -15.77 -1.29 0.89
N GLN A 208 -16.86 -0.52 0.80
CA GLN A 208 -17.03 0.54 -0.19
C GLN A 208 -15.93 1.61 -0.17
N GLN A 209 -15.27 1.81 0.98
CA GLN A 209 -14.12 2.72 1.11
C GLN A 209 -12.97 2.37 0.16
N TRP A 210 -12.85 1.11 -0.27
CA TRP A 210 -11.80 0.64 -1.18
C TRP A 210 -12.21 0.64 -2.66
N SER A 211 -13.44 1.04 -2.98
CA SER A 211 -14.03 0.93 -4.32
C SER A 211 -13.20 1.57 -5.43
N LEU A 212 -12.62 2.76 -5.19
CA LEU A 212 -11.78 3.44 -6.18
C LEU A 212 -10.46 2.70 -6.43
N HIS A 213 -9.81 2.22 -5.36
CA HIS A 213 -8.60 1.41 -5.48
C HIS A 213 -8.86 0.14 -6.30
N VAL A 214 -9.96 -0.56 -6.00
CA VAL A 214 -10.34 -1.79 -6.72
C VAL A 214 -10.68 -1.50 -8.17
N LEU A 215 -11.39 -0.41 -8.46
CA LEU A 215 -11.72 -0.01 -9.83
C LEU A 215 -10.47 0.29 -10.66
N GLU A 216 -9.50 1.01 -10.09
CA GLU A 216 -8.22 1.29 -10.77
C GLU A 216 -7.43 0.01 -11.03
N ILE A 217 -7.33 -0.87 -10.03
CA ILE A 217 -6.64 -2.16 -10.16
C ILE A 217 -7.27 -2.97 -11.29
N ILE A 218 -8.60 -3.16 -11.28
CA ILE A 218 -9.30 -3.91 -12.32
C ILE A 218 -9.08 -3.25 -13.69
N SER A 219 -9.22 -1.92 -13.79
CA SER A 219 -8.98 -1.21 -15.05
C SER A 219 -7.57 -1.43 -15.60
N LEU A 220 -6.56 -1.45 -14.71
CA LEU A 220 -5.17 -1.71 -15.07
C LEU A 220 -4.92 -3.18 -15.43
N MET A 221 -5.63 -4.14 -14.81
CA MET A 221 -5.55 -5.56 -15.18
C MET A 221 -6.02 -5.83 -16.61
N PHE A 222 -6.98 -5.03 -17.11
CA PHE A 222 -7.56 -5.19 -18.44
C PHE A 222 -7.04 -4.18 -19.48
N ARG A 223 -6.02 -3.37 -19.14
CA ARG A 223 -5.59 -2.24 -19.98
C ARG A 223 -5.10 -2.64 -21.38
N ASP A 224 -4.49 -3.83 -21.48
CA ASP A 224 -3.88 -4.35 -22.71
C ASP A 224 -4.81 -5.32 -23.45
N GLN A 225 -6.06 -5.50 -22.98
CA GLN A 225 -7.03 -6.41 -23.60
C GLN A 225 -7.79 -5.71 -24.73
N VAL A 226 -7.62 -6.20 -25.97
CA VAL A 226 -8.39 -5.74 -27.14
C VAL A 226 -9.81 -6.30 -27.06
N SER A 227 -10.82 -5.42 -27.10
CA SER A 227 -12.23 -5.83 -27.18
C SER A 227 -12.45 -6.69 -28.43
N PRO A 228 -13.18 -7.83 -28.34
CA PRO A 228 -13.31 -8.82 -29.42
C PRO A 228 -14.09 -8.36 -30.66
N GLY A 229 -14.34 -7.06 -30.83
CA GLY A 229 -15.01 -6.46 -31.99
C GLY A 229 -14.10 -5.77 -33.01
N GLY A 230 -12.77 -5.77 -32.81
CA GLY A 230 -11.79 -5.25 -33.78
C GLY A 230 -11.17 -6.39 -34.60
N GLU A 231 -11.09 -6.24 -35.92
CA GLU A 231 -10.65 -7.27 -36.90
C GLU A 231 -9.18 -7.72 -36.80
N GLN A 232 -8.43 -7.34 -35.76
CA GLN A 232 -7.09 -7.84 -35.47
C GLN A 232 -7.00 -8.28 -34.01
N GLY A 233 -7.02 -9.59 -33.74
CA GLY A 233 -6.77 -10.08 -32.38
C GLY A 233 -7.00 -11.58 -32.17
N ALA A 234 -6.89 -12.41 -33.21
CA ALA A 234 -7.10 -13.86 -33.09
C ALA A 234 -5.89 -14.63 -32.54
N ARG A 235 -4.88 -13.97 -31.95
CA ARG A 235 -3.64 -14.62 -31.51
C ARG A 235 -3.44 -14.75 -29.99
N ASP A 236 -4.15 -14.01 -29.14
CA ASP A 236 -3.85 -13.98 -27.69
C ASP A 236 -5.00 -14.42 -26.78
N ARG A 237 -5.65 -15.53 -27.15
CA ARG A 237 -6.77 -16.11 -26.38
C ARG A 237 -6.33 -17.06 -25.26
N ARG A 238 -5.25 -16.78 -24.53
CA ARG A 238 -4.77 -17.69 -23.47
C ARG A 238 -5.04 -17.20 -22.04
N LEU A 239 -4.81 -15.93 -21.68
CA LEU A 239 -5.19 -15.42 -20.36
C LEU A 239 -6.66 -14.96 -20.26
N ALA A 240 -7.24 -14.45 -21.34
CA ALA A 240 -8.66 -14.08 -21.37
C ALA A 240 -9.60 -15.28 -21.12
N GLY A 241 -9.11 -16.51 -21.32
CA GLY A 241 -9.82 -17.76 -21.02
C GLY A 241 -9.63 -18.29 -19.59
N LEU A 242 -8.69 -17.75 -18.81
CA LEU A 242 -8.49 -18.15 -17.40
C LEU A 242 -9.42 -17.39 -16.45
N ILE A 243 -9.86 -16.19 -16.82
CA ILE A 243 -10.98 -15.49 -16.17
C ILE A 243 -12.30 -15.84 -16.88
N HIS A 244 -12.44 -17.08 -17.37
CA HIS A 244 -13.74 -17.57 -17.82
C HIS A 244 -14.55 -17.92 -16.59
N ILE A 245 -15.47 -17.02 -16.25
CA ILE A 245 -16.53 -17.17 -15.27
C ILE A 245 -17.16 -18.57 -15.42
N GLN A 246 -16.85 -19.48 -14.49
CA GLN A 246 -17.65 -20.67 -14.30
C GLN A 246 -18.99 -20.22 -13.71
N GLY A 247 -19.96 -20.08 -14.61
CA GLY A 247 -21.32 -19.65 -14.29
C GLY A 247 -21.84 -18.75 -15.39
N GLY A 248 -22.34 -19.35 -16.47
CA GLY A 248 -22.85 -18.64 -17.63
C GLY A 248 -23.89 -17.58 -17.29
N LYS A 249 -23.44 -16.35 -17.05
CA LYS A 249 -24.18 -15.09 -17.11
C LYS A 249 -23.13 -14.05 -17.50
N ARG A 250 -23.37 -13.35 -18.61
CA ARG A 250 -22.60 -12.16 -19.03
C ARG A 250 -22.31 -11.31 -17.78
N CYS A 251 -21.03 -11.08 -17.47
CA CYS A 251 -20.65 -10.04 -16.53
C CYS A 251 -20.94 -8.70 -17.20
N MET A 252 -22.20 -8.29 -17.10
CA MET A 252 -22.59 -6.91 -17.30
C MET A 252 -22.27 -6.27 -15.94
N LEU A 253 -21.21 -5.46 -15.87
CA LEU A 253 -20.96 -4.61 -14.72
C LEU A 253 -22.11 -3.62 -14.60
N VAL A 254 -23.20 -4.05 -13.97
CA VAL A 254 -24.34 -3.20 -13.62
C VAL A 254 -24.01 -2.59 -12.26
N TRP A 255 -23.36 -1.44 -12.30
CA TRP A 255 -23.26 -0.59 -11.11
C TRP A 255 -24.60 0.16 -10.97
N GLY A 256 -25.42 -0.28 -10.01
CA GLY A 256 -26.59 0.47 -9.54
C GLY A 256 -27.66 0.79 -10.60
N GLY A 257 -28.36 -0.21 -11.14
CA GLY A 257 -29.74 -0.06 -11.63
C GLY A 257 -30.06 1.05 -12.66
N ARG A 258 -29.07 1.65 -13.34
CA ARG A 258 -29.29 2.60 -14.44
C ARG A 258 -28.34 2.30 -15.58
N THR A 259 -28.91 2.00 -16.73
CA THR A 259 -28.23 2.03 -18.02
C THR A 259 -27.80 3.47 -18.32
N TYR A 260 -26.50 3.76 -18.27
CA TYR A 260 -25.98 4.99 -18.86
C TYR A 260 -25.79 4.75 -20.36
N SER A 261 -26.73 5.26 -21.15
CA SER A 261 -26.58 5.42 -22.59
C SER A 261 -25.54 6.51 -22.87
N SER A 262 -24.63 6.24 -23.79
CA SER A 262 -23.63 7.16 -24.31
C SER A 262 -24.32 8.37 -24.97
N GLN A 263 -24.45 9.49 -24.25
CA GLN A 263 -24.80 10.78 -24.83
C GLN A 263 -24.45 11.91 -23.86
N LEU A 264 -23.19 12.35 -23.88
CA LEU A 264 -22.79 13.69 -23.42
C LEU A 264 -21.37 14.00 -23.93
N CYS A 265 -21.31 14.34 -25.21
CA CYS A 265 -20.19 15.10 -25.79
C CYS A 265 -20.74 16.03 -26.87
N GLN A 266 -21.51 17.04 -26.46
CA GLN A 266 -21.65 18.27 -27.22
C GLN A 266 -21.74 19.45 -26.25
N GLY A 267 -20.75 20.34 -26.33
CA GLY A 267 -20.83 21.73 -25.88
C GLY A 267 -20.47 22.00 -24.42
N ALA A 268 -19.22 22.42 -24.20
CA ALA A 268 -18.86 23.73 -23.64
C ALA A 268 -17.62 23.67 -22.71
N GLY A 269 -16.58 24.40 -23.11
CA GLY A 269 -15.74 25.20 -22.21
C GLY A 269 -14.81 24.45 -21.25
N GLY A 270 -13.52 24.42 -21.58
CA GLY A 270 -12.49 23.84 -20.74
C GLY A 270 -12.41 24.39 -19.32
N ARG A 271 -12.02 23.49 -18.40
CA ARG A 271 -11.10 23.74 -17.29
C ARG A 271 -10.66 22.40 -16.70
N HIS A 272 -9.37 22.31 -16.44
CA HIS A 272 -8.62 21.18 -15.88
C HIS A 272 -9.29 20.54 -14.65
N LEU A 273 -9.40 19.21 -14.65
CA LEU A 273 -9.52 18.41 -13.42
C LEU A 273 -8.12 17.97 -12.98
N CYS A 274 -7.39 18.91 -12.38
CA CYS A 274 -6.29 18.59 -11.47
C CYS A 274 -6.90 18.31 -10.09
N ALA A 275 -7.10 17.05 -9.74
CA ALA A 275 -7.54 16.65 -8.41
C ALA A 275 -6.76 15.41 -7.94
N TRP A 276 -5.45 15.55 -7.75
CA TRP A 276 -4.60 14.54 -7.12
C TRP A 276 -3.61 15.28 -6.21
N GLY A 277 -4.07 15.60 -5.01
CA GLY A 277 -3.33 16.31 -3.99
C GLY A 277 -2.86 15.38 -2.87
N CYS A 278 -1.55 15.09 -2.88
CA CYS A 278 -0.65 15.14 -1.74
C CYS A 278 -1.27 14.94 -0.33
N TRP A 279 -1.17 13.72 0.21
CA TRP A 279 -1.22 13.50 1.66
C TRP A 279 0.20 13.31 2.19
N CYS A 280 0.88 14.43 2.42
CA CYS A 280 2.03 14.52 3.31
C CYS A 280 2.26 16.00 3.63
N LEU A 281 1.83 16.45 4.82
CA LEU A 281 2.50 17.43 5.70
C LEU A 281 1.50 17.98 6.71
N SER A 282 1.51 17.42 7.92
CA SER A 282 0.97 18.09 9.10
C SER A 282 1.89 19.25 9.46
N LYS A 283 1.42 20.48 9.23
CA LYS A 283 1.88 21.68 9.95
C LYS A 283 0.67 22.57 10.21
N ARG A 284 0.27 22.69 11.49
CA ARG A 284 -0.64 23.75 11.94
C ARG A 284 0.10 25.09 11.91
N PRO A 285 -0.54 26.18 11.47
CA PRO A 285 -0.21 27.50 11.95
C PRO A 285 -1.28 27.97 12.95
N SER A 286 -0.80 28.43 14.09
CA SER A 286 -1.47 29.31 15.03
C SER A 286 -1.66 30.70 14.42
N THR A 287 -2.85 31.31 14.52
CA THR A 287 -3.01 32.77 14.52
C THR A 287 -4.32 33.19 15.19
N GLU A 288 -4.18 34.20 16.05
CA GLU A 288 -5.18 34.96 16.80
C GLU A 288 -6.24 35.65 15.91
N PRO A 289 -7.43 35.99 16.43
CA PRO A 289 -8.35 36.91 15.75
C PRO A 289 -8.18 38.36 16.26
N LEU A 290 -7.92 39.26 15.31
CA LEU A 290 -7.99 40.71 15.45
C LEU A 290 -9.44 41.21 15.40
N ALA A 291 -9.73 42.20 16.24
CA ALA A 291 -11.04 42.78 16.51
C ALA A 291 -11.50 43.87 15.51
N ALA A 292 -12.82 43.96 15.32
CA ALA A 292 -13.62 45.17 15.08
C ALA A 292 -15.09 44.72 15.09
N GLY A 293 -16.07 45.25 15.83
CA GLY A 293 -16.24 46.49 16.59
C GLY A 293 -17.66 46.97 16.29
N LEU A 294 -18.53 47.17 17.30
CA LEU A 294 -19.55 48.24 17.39
C LEU A 294 -20.53 48.05 18.58
N ALA A 295 -20.63 49.13 19.37
CA ALA A 295 -21.78 49.64 20.15
C ALA A 295 -22.24 48.93 21.44
N THR A 296 -21.96 49.60 22.58
CA THR A 296 -22.66 49.55 23.89
C THR A 296 -23.69 50.72 23.99
N PRO A 297 -24.46 50.98 25.08
CA PRO A 297 -24.67 50.32 26.40
C PRO A 297 -26.20 50.29 26.79
N PRO A 298 -26.71 50.36 28.08
CA PRO A 298 -26.12 50.13 29.42
C PRO A 298 -26.98 49.30 30.45
N THR A 299 -26.29 48.88 31.53
CA THR A 299 -26.65 48.91 32.99
C THR A 299 -27.46 47.83 33.76
N ARG A 300 -26.91 47.58 34.99
CA ARG A 300 -27.44 47.05 36.29
C ARG A 300 -27.55 45.51 36.43
N GLY A 301 -27.09 44.86 37.52
CA GLY A 301 -26.39 45.24 38.75
C GLY A 301 -26.26 44.06 39.73
N LEU A 302 -25.49 44.28 40.81
CA LEU A 302 -25.60 43.70 42.17
C LEU A 302 -25.08 42.28 42.52
N SER A 303 -23.90 42.28 43.16
CA SER A 303 -23.46 41.68 44.44
C SER A 303 -24.24 40.58 45.20
N ARG A 304 -23.52 39.50 45.58
CA ARG A 304 -23.28 38.93 46.95
C ARG A 304 -22.69 37.51 46.78
N ALA A 305 -21.48 37.13 47.23
CA ALA A 305 -20.80 37.13 48.53
C ALA A 305 -21.25 36.04 49.52
N GLN A 306 -20.27 35.20 49.91
CA GLN A 306 -20.14 34.33 51.11
C GLN A 306 -20.94 33.01 51.09
N GLY A 307 -20.44 31.83 51.50
CA GLY A 307 -19.23 31.42 52.23
C GLY A 307 -19.55 30.16 53.06
N LEU A 308 -18.51 29.36 53.36
CA LEU A 308 -18.40 28.34 54.44
C LEU A 308 -18.64 26.84 54.13
N HIS A 309 -17.52 26.10 54.19
CA HIS A 309 -17.31 24.70 54.62
C HIS A 309 -17.72 24.49 56.12
N PRO A 310 -17.90 23.26 56.67
CA PRO A 310 -16.94 22.13 56.65
C PRO A 310 -17.52 20.69 56.60
N ALA A 311 -16.59 19.71 56.60
CA ALA A 311 -16.72 18.23 56.48
C ALA A 311 -17.36 17.52 57.72
N PRO A 312 -17.61 16.18 57.75
CA PRO A 312 -16.59 15.11 57.74
C PRO A 312 -16.97 13.74 57.07
N GLN A 313 -15.98 12.83 56.97
CA GLN A 313 -16.11 11.42 56.53
C GLN A 313 -16.75 10.49 57.58
N PRO A 314 -17.13 9.24 57.19
CA PRO A 314 -16.48 8.09 57.83
C PRO A 314 -16.27 6.83 56.94
N GLY A 315 -15.27 6.02 57.30
CA GLY A 315 -15.47 4.56 57.49
C GLY A 315 -14.97 3.56 56.43
N ARG A 316 -13.86 2.87 56.73
CA ARG A 316 -13.37 1.61 56.11
C ARG A 316 -14.30 0.41 56.41
N VAL A 317 -14.41 -0.55 55.48
CA VAL A 317 -14.37 -2.01 55.78
C VAL A 317 -13.66 -2.77 54.66
N VAL A 318 -12.68 -3.59 55.05
CA VAL A 318 -11.98 -4.63 54.28
C VAL A 318 -12.52 -5.99 54.76
N PRO A 319 -12.49 -7.04 53.92
CA PRO A 319 -12.07 -8.34 54.44
C PRO A 319 -10.93 -8.99 53.64
N ALA A 320 -10.01 -9.59 54.41
CA ALA A 320 -9.02 -10.60 54.02
C ALA A 320 -9.69 -11.77 53.27
N GLY A 321 -9.05 -12.54 52.39
CA GLY A 321 -7.67 -13.01 52.30
C GLY A 321 -7.70 -14.54 52.31
N ILE A 322 -7.34 -15.20 51.20
CA ILE A 322 -7.03 -16.64 51.15
C ILE A 322 -5.84 -16.84 50.21
N ARG A 323 -4.82 -17.56 50.71
CA ARG A 323 -3.57 -17.93 50.02
C ARG A 323 -3.76 -19.09 49.04
N CYS A 324 -2.89 -19.11 48.03
CA CYS A 324 -2.61 -20.24 47.12
C CYS A 324 -2.12 -21.50 47.85
N PRO A 325 -2.14 -22.64 47.13
CA PRO A 325 -0.89 -23.37 46.94
C PRO A 325 -0.60 -23.73 45.46
N SER A 326 0.69 -23.66 45.15
CA SER A 326 1.37 -24.18 43.96
C SER A 326 1.41 -25.71 43.91
N SER A 327 1.30 -26.32 42.73
CA SER A 327 1.92 -27.62 42.34
C SER A 327 1.67 -27.85 40.84
N SER A 328 2.69 -27.74 39.99
CA SER A 328 3.62 -28.78 39.51
C SER A 328 3.10 -29.59 38.32
N SER A 329 3.70 -29.33 37.16
CA SER A 329 3.55 -30.01 35.88
C SER A 329 3.96 -31.48 35.93
N PRO A 330 3.34 -32.38 35.14
CA PRO A 330 3.85 -33.73 34.91
C PRO A 330 4.91 -33.78 33.78
N PRO A 331 5.84 -34.76 33.80
CA PRO A 331 7.00 -34.81 32.91
C PRO A 331 6.73 -35.49 31.56
N SER A 332 7.55 -35.13 30.59
CA SER A 332 7.67 -35.70 29.24
C SER A 332 8.29 -37.12 29.27
N PRO A 333 7.87 -38.06 28.39
CA PRO A 333 8.55 -39.34 28.23
C PRO A 333 9.77 -39.24 27.30
N ARG A 334 10.87 -39.91 27.70
CA ARG A 334 12.13 -40.12 26.94
C ARG A 334 12.15 -41.53 26.30
N PRO A 335 13.06 -41.79 25.34
CA PRO A 335 12.83 -42.71 24.21
C PRO A 335 13.16 -44.18 24.51
N VAL A 336 12.56 -45.04 23.69
CA VAL A 336 12.74 -46.51 23.66
C VAL A 336 14.01 -46.86 22.89
N GLU A 337 14.92 -47.59 23.54
CA GLU A 337 16.04 -48.28 22.90
C GLU A 337 15.56 -49.52 22.14
N GLN A 338 16.17 -49.73 20.98
CA GLN A 338 15.95 -50.85 20.07
C GLN A 338 16.56 -52.15 20.63
N CYS A 339 15.88 -53.27 20.38
CA CYS A 339 16.46 -54.62 20.36
C CYS A 339 16.98 -54.95 18.96
#